data_AF-A0A0C2MCQ8-F1
#
_entry.id   AF-A0A0C2MCQ8-F1
#
_cell.length_a   1.000
_cell.length_b   1.000
_cell.length_c   1.000
_cell.angle_alpha   90.00
_cell.angle_beta   90.00
_cell.angle_gamma   90.00
#
_symmetry.space_group_name_H-M   'P 1'
#
loop_
_entity.id
_entity.type
_entity.pdbx_description
1 polymer ?
#
loop_
_entity_poly.entity_id
_entity_poly.type
_entity_poly.pdbx_seq_one_letter_code
_entity_poly.pdbx_strand_id
1 'polypeptide(L)'
;MSFVNFYGNAFRSCPTPKFFGMDSVRFHHSIEVREVVEPQGYPIVFIPPYSPQMNPIELNFSNARNIKSGMSLFDGNTWLTKISAASTQISGDDCASWVLEATRFPSRALQPECF
;
A
#
# COMPACT_ATOMS: atom_id res chain seq x y z
N MET A 1 -12.99 -15.84 -0.22
CA MET A 1 -12.67 -14.82 0.81
C MET A 1 -13.26 -13.51 0.34
N SER A 2 -14.09 -12.83 1.14
CA SER A 2 -14.50 -11.46 0.82
C SER A 2 -13.33 -10.50 1.07
N PHE A 3 -13.32 -9.39 0.36
CA PHE A 3 -12.35 -8.30 0.54
C PHE A 3 -12.34 -7.77 2.00
N VAL A 4 -13.50 -7.74 2.64
CA VAL A 4 -13.68 -7.34 4.04
C VAL A 4 -12.99 -8.33 5.00
N ASN A 5 -13.06 -9.65 4.73
CA ASN A 5 -12.40 -10.66 5.56
C ASN A 5 -10.86 -10.57 5.49
N PHE A 6 -10.31 -10.04 4.40
CA PHE A 6 -8.87 -9.82 4.29
C PHE A 6 -8.40 -8.80 5.33
N TYR A 7 -9.13 -7.69 5.50
CA TYR A 7 -8.79 -6.65 6.47
C TYR A 7 -8.83 -7.15 7.90
N GLY A 8 -9.87 -7.89 8.29
CA GLY A 8 -9.97 -8.47 9.64
C GLY A 8 -8.78 -9.36 10.03
N ASN A 9 -8.09 -9.96 9.05
CA ASN A 9 -6.90 -10.76 9.28
C ASN A 9 -5.60 -9.94 9.30
N ALA A 10 -5.48 -8.92 8.43
CA ALA A 10 -4.25 -8.16 8.25
C ALA A 10 -3.87 -7.29 9.47
N PHE A 11 -4.87 -6.70 10.13
CA PHE A 11 -4.66 -5.69 11.17
C PHE A 11 -4.36 -6.24 12.59
N ARG A 12 -4.42 -7.56 12.79
CA ARG A 12 -4.08 -8.20 14.08
C ARG A 12 -2.59 -8.11 14.47
N SER A 13 -1.75 -7.55 13.60
CA SER A 13 -0.29 -7.66 13.68
C SER A 13 0.44 -6.37 14.06
N CYS A 14 -0.23 -5.22 14.20
CA CYS A 14 0.44 -3.95 14.49
C CYS A 14 -0.05 -3.31 15.82
N PRO A 15 0.84 -3.07 16.80
CA PRO A 15 0.45 -2.61 18.15
C PRO A 15 0.36 -1.07 18.31
N THR A 16 0.61 -0.28 17.26
CA THR A 16 0.61 1.19 17.35
C THR A 16 -0.25 1.83 16.27
N PRO A 17 -1.13 2.80 16.60
CA PRO A 17 -1.96 3.48 15.62
C PRO A 17 -1.09 4.40 14.74
N LYS A 18 -1.16 4.21 13.41
CA LYS A 18 -0.32 4.92 12.42
C LYS A 18 -1.05 5.43 11.17
N PHE A 19 -2.38 5.37 11.11
CA PHE A 19 -3.20 5.60 9.90
C PHE A 19 -3.19 4.44 8.88
N PHE A 20 -4.34 4.22 8.22
CA PHE A 20 -4.48 3.26 7.13
C PHE A 20 -4.70 4.00 5.81
N GLY A 21 -3.68 4.02 4.95
CA GLY A 21 -3.73 4.67 3.64
C GLY A 21 -4.41 3.79 2.60
N MET A 22 -5.36 4.36 1.86
CA MET A 22 -6.06 3.70 0.75
C MET A 22 -6.11 4.59 -0.49
N ASP A 23 -6.12 3.98 -1.68
CA ASP A 23 -6.49 4.71 -2.89
C ASP A 23 -8.01 4.96 -2.94
N SER A 24 -8.45 5.83 -3.86
CA SER A 24 -9.83 6.32 -3.94
C SER A 24 -10.77 5.44 -4.77
N VAL A 25 -10.47 4.14 -4.94
CA VAL A 25 -11.38 3.23 -5.65
C VAL A 25 -12.70 3.06 -4.89
N ARG A 26 -13.82 2.98 -5.62
CA ARG A 26 -15.17 3.07 -5.01
C ARG A 26 -15.43 2.09 -3.87
N PHE A 27 -14.91 0.86 -3.97
CA PHE A 27 -15.13 -0.17 -2.95
C PHE A 27 -14.34 0.06 -1.66
N HIS A 28 -13.29 0.89 -1.66
CA HIS A 28 -12.62 1.31 -0.42
C HIS A 28 -13.45 2.29 0.41
N HIS A 29 -14.43 2.96 -0.20
CA HIS A 29 -15.33 3.90 0.48
C HIS A 29 -16.58 3.24 1.08
N SER A 30 -16.70 1.92 0.97
CA SER A 30 -17.87 1.19 1.45
C SER A 30 -17.98 1.25 2.98
N ILE A 31 -19.20 1.09 3.48
CA ILE A 31 -19.47 1.12 4.93
C ILE A 31 -18.78 -0.08 5.60
N GLU A 32 -18.82 -1.24 4.96
CA GLU A 32 -18.25 -2.49 5.44
C GLU A 32 -16.73 -2.40 5.64
N VAL A 33 -16.02 -1.65 4.80
CA VAL A 33 -14.58 -1.40 4.98
C VAL A 33 -14.34 -0.56 6.23
N ARG A 34 -15.09 0.54 6.43
CA ARG A 34 -14.96 1.38 7.63
C ARG A 34 -15.26 0.60 8.91
N GLU A 35 -16.35 -0.17 8.92
CA GLU A 35 -16.77 -0.98 10.05
C GLU A 35 -15.75 -2.05 10.45
N VAL A 36 -14.89 -2.50 9.53
CA VAL A 36 -13.81 -3.44 9.86
C VAL A 36 -12.51 -2.74 10.24
N VAL A 37 -12.18 -1.60 9.64
CA VAL A 37 -10.88 -0.94 9.85
C VAL A 37 -10.89 -0.04 11.08
N GLU A 38 -11.91 0.80 11.25
CA GLU A 38 -11.93 1.84 12.29
C GLU A 38 -11.95 1.27 13.72
N PRO A 39 -12.71 0.20 14.05
CA PRO A 39 -12.68 -0.41 15.39
C PRO A 39 -11.32 -0.99 15.79
N GLN A 40 -10.42 -1.18 14.82
CA GLN A 40 -9.05 -1.64 15.07
C GLN A 40 -8.10 -0.50 15.43
N GLY A 41 -8.59 0.74 15.50
CA GLY A 41 -7.81 1.92 15.91
C GLY A 41 -7.02 2.57 14.78
N TYR A 42 -7.31 2.24 13.52
CA TYR A 42 -6.66 2.84 12.35
C TYR A 42 -7.59 3.84 11.65
N PRO A 43 -7.34 5.16 11.77
CA PRO A 43 -8.07 6.12 10.97
C PRO A 43 -7.72 5.94 9.49
N ILE A 44 -8.73 5.89 8.62
CA ILE A 44 -8.53 5.74 7.17
C ILE A 44 -8.16 7.10 6.56
N VAL A 45 -7.13 7.10 5.71
CA VAL A 45 -6.72 8.26 4.91
C VAL A 45 -6.78 7.88 3.43
N PHE A 46 -7.53 8.65 2.65
CA PHE A 46 -7.61 8.44 1.20
C PHE A 46 -6.63 9.33 0.46
N ILE A 47 -5.93 8.73 -0.50
CA ILE A 47 -5.07 9.44 -1.44
C ILE A 47 -5.96 10.16 -2.48
N PRO A 48 -5.62 11.38 -2.92
CA PRO A 48 -6.35 12.06 -3.98
C PRO A 48 -6.51 11.20 -5.24
N PRO A 49 -7.65 11.30 -5.94
CA PRO A 49 -7.85 10.61 -7.21
C PRO A 49 -6.71 10.88 -8.20
N TYR A 50 -6.39 9.88 -9.00
CA TYR A 50 -5.36 9.95 -10.06
C TYR A 50 -3.97 10.39 -9.57
N SER A 51 -3.65 10.17 -8.30
CA SER A 51 -2.37 10.53 -7.69
C SER A 51 -1.54 9.30 -7.28
N PRO A 52 -1.19 8.40 -8.23
CA PRO A 52 -0.44 7.18 -7.91
C PRO A 52 0.94 7.48 -7.30
N GLN A 53 1.54 8.63 -7.60
CA GLN A 53 2.80 9.07 -6.99
C GLN A 53 2.71 9.26 -5.46
N MET A 54 1.51 9.40 -4.91
CA MET A 54 1.27 9.52 -3.48
C MET A 54 0.98 8.17 -2.81
N ASN A 55 1.01 7.05 -3.55
CA ASN A 55 0.78 5.71 -3.03
C ASN A 55 2.10 4.93 -2.91
N PRO A 56 2.65 4.73 -1.70
CA PRO A 56 3.95 4.06 -1.51
C PRO A 56 4.03 2.66 -2.13
N ILE A 57 2.89 1.94 -2.23
CA ILE A 57 2.87 0.59 -2.78
C ILE A 57 3.19 0.55 -4.29
N GLU A 58 2.98 1.65 -5.01
CA GLU A 58 3.33 1.75 -6.44
C GLU A 58 4.84 1.70 -6.67
N LEU A 59 5.63 2.21 -5.71
CA LEU A 59 7.10 2.12 -5.73
C LEU A 59 7.56 0.69 -5.47
N ASN A 60 6.92 0.00 -4.51
CA ASN A 60 7.15 -1.42 -4.28
C ASN A 60 6.84 -2.26 -5.54
N PHE A 61 5.67 -2.04 -6.17
CA PHE A 61 5.32 -2.76 -7.39
C PHE A 61 6.26 -2.46 -8.55
N SER A 62 6.82 -1.25 -8.63
CA SER A 62 7.85 -0.92 -9.61
C SER A 62 9.13 -1.70 -9.38
N ASN A 63 9.54 -1.86 -8.12
CA ASN A 63 10.66 -2.73 -7.76
C ASN A 63 10.36 -4.21 -8.09
N ALA A 64 9.16 -4.68 -7.75
CA ALA A 64 8.73 -6.06 -8.04
C ALA A 64 8.59 -6.35 -9.54
N ARG A 65 8.31 -5.33 -10.38
CA ARG A 65 8.26 -5.48 -11.85
C ARG A 65 9.63 -5.87 -12.43
N ASN A 66 10.73 -5.42 -11.82
CA ASN A 66 12.08 -5.83 -12.22
C ASN A 66 12.35 -7.32 -11.94
N ILE A 67 11.63 -7.93 -10.99
CA ILE A 67 11.71 -9.36 -10.68
C ILE A 67 10.93 -10.18 -11.74
N LYS A 68 9.92 -9.58 -12.37
CA LYS A 68 9.05 -10.25 -13.37
C LYS A 68 9.68 -10.36 -14.76
N SER A 69 10.58 -9.46 -15.14
CA SER A 69 11.20 -9.44 -16.48
C SER A 69 12.05 -10.67 -16.80
N GLY A 70 12.38 -11.49 -15.80
CA GLY A 70 13.08 -12.78 -15.96
C GLY A 70 12.22 -14.04 -15.84
N MET A 71 10.88 -13.93 -15.76
CA MET A 71 10.00 -15.09 -15.55
C MET A 71 9.33 -15.55 -16.85
N SER A 72 9.72 -16.71 -17.37
CA SER A 72 8.91 -17.41 -18.37
C SER A 72 7.70 -18.08 -17.70
N LEU A 73 6.52 -17.63 -18.13
CA LEU A 73 5.18 -18.24 -18.13
C LEU A 73 4.79 -19.25 -17.00
N PHE A 74 3.92 -18.74 -16.11
CA PHE A 74 2.65 -19.34 -15.63
C PHE A 74 2.63 -20.76 -15.00
N ASP A 75 3.40 -20.98 -13.94
CA ASP A 75 2.96 -21.87 -12.87
C ASP A 75 2.52 -21.03 -11.66
N GLY A 76 1.27 -21.19 -11.24
CA GLY A 76 0.66 -20.42 -10.14
C GLY A 76 1.38 -20.62 -8.80
N ASN A 77 1.91 -21.81 -8.56
CA ASN A 77 2.67 -22.11 -7.35
C ASN A 77 4.03 -21.41 -7.38
N THR A 78 4.74 -21.50 -8.51
CA THR A 78 6.01 -20.79 -8.72
C THR A 78 5.87 -19.28 -8.55
N TRP A 79 4.76 -18.69 -9.00
CA TRP A 79 4.51 -17.25 -8.85
C TRP A 79 4.33 -16.82 -7.39
N LEU A 80 3.50 -17.56 -6.62
CA LEU A 80 3.28 -17.29 -5.21
C LEU A 80 4.57 -17.45 -4.39
N THR A 81 5.35 -18.51 -4.66
CA THR A 81 6.64 -18.73 -3.99
C THR A 81 7.62 -17.59 -4.26
N LYS A 82 7.69 -17.10 -5.51
CA LYS A 82 8.57 -15.98 -5.86
C LYS A 82 8.15 -14.66 -5.23
N ILE A 83 6.84 -14.37 -5.19
CA ILE A 83 6.34 -13.18 -4.50
C ILE A 83 6.63 -13.28 -3.01
N SER A 84 6.36 -14.42 -2.38
CA SER A 84 6.68 -14.64 -0.97
C SER A 84 8.16 -14.42 -0.68
N ALA A 85 9.05 -15.02 -1.49
CA ALA A 85 10.50 -14.86 -1.35
C ALA A 85 10.98 -13.42 -1.63
N ALA A 86 10.36 -12.70 -2.56
CA ALA A 86 10.65 -11.30 -2.82
C ALA A 86 10.16 -10.41 -1.67
N SER A 87 8.97 -10.66 -1.13
CA SER A 87 8.41 -9.92 0.00
C SER A 87 9.27 -10.07 1.25
N THR A 88 9.92 -11.22 1.48
CA THR A 88 10.86 -11.38 2.61
C THR A 88 12.17 -10.60 2.46
N GLN A 89 12.50 -10.13 1.26
CA GLN A 89 13.70 -9.32 1.01
C GLN A 89 13.46 -7.82 1.21
N ILE A 90 12.20 -7.39 1.35
CA ILE A 90 11.85 -6.00 1.59
C ILE A 90 12.23 -5.64 3.03
N SER A 91 13.17 -4.71 3.16
CA SER A 91 13.60 -4.21 4.47
C SER A 91 12.67 -3.12 5.01
N GLY A 92 12.82 -2.79 6.29
CA GLY A 92 12.16 -1.63 6.89
C GLY A 92 12.60 -0.30 6.24
N ASP A 93 13.86 -0.22 5.81
CA ASP A 93 14.43 0.98 5.17
C ASP A 93 13.89 1.19 3.75
N ASP A 94 13.63 0.10 3.01
CA ASP A 94 12.93 0.16 1.72
C ASP A 94 11.53 0.75 1.91
N CYS A 95 10.79 0.24 2.90
CA CYS A 95 9.45 0.73 3.22
C CYS A 95 9.46 2.21 3.61
N ALA A 96 10.39 2.61 4.49
CA ALA A 96 10.54 3.99 4.91
C ALA A 96 10.85 4.92 3.73
N SER A 97 11.74 4.49 2.83
CA SER A 97 12.12 5.24 1.63
C SER A 97 10.94 5.43 0.67
N TRP A 98 10.10 4.41 0.48
CA TRP A 98 8.91 4.52 -0.37
C TRP A 98 7.85 5.47 0.22
N VAL A 99 7.65 5.44 1.54
CA VAL A 99 6.75 6.38 2.22
C VAL A 99 7.29 7.81 2.09
N LEU A 100 8.60 8.00 2.26
CA LEU A 100 9.23 9.31 2.09
C LEU A 100 9.04 9.86 0.67
N GLU A 101 9.30 9.05 -0.36
CA GLU A 101 9.13 9.50 -1.75
C GLU A 101 7.67 9.80 -2.08
N ALA A 102 6.72 8.99 -1.59
CA ALA A 102 5.28 9.25 -1.79
C ALA A 102 4.80 10.55 -1.12
N THR A 103 5.42 10.94 0.00
CA THR A 103 5.09 12.17 0.75
C THR A 103 5.88 13.40 0.28
N ARG A 104 6.83 13.23 -0.64
CA ARG A 104 7.60 14.32 -1.25
C ARG A 104 6.75 15.26 -2.11
N PHE A 105 5.71 14.75 -2.77
CA PHE A 105 4.85 15.56 -3.64
C PHE A 105 3.90 16.48 -2.84
N PRO A 106 3.17 15.99 -1.82
CA PRO A 106 2.34 16.86 -0.98
C PRO A 106 3.15 17.93 -0.26
N SER A 107 4.34 17.59 0.25
CA SER A 107 5.20 18.55 0.95
C SER A 107 5.69 19.69 0.05
N ARG A 108 5.84 19.44 -1.26
CA ARG A 108 6.13 20.48 -2.26
C ARG A 108 4.88 21.28 -2.66
N ALA A 109 3.76 20.60 -2.90
CA ALA A 109 2.52 21.22 -3.33
C ALA A 109 1.86 22.10 -2.24
N LEU A 110 2.19 21.87 -0.97
CA LEU A 110 1.72 22.67 0.17
C LEU A 110 2.67 23.83 0.51
N GLN A 111 3.80 23.98 -0.20
CA GLN A 111 4.63 25.16 -0.03
C GLN A 111 3.91 26.37 -0.64
N PRO A 112 3.87 27.52 0.06
CA PRO A 112 3.35 28.74 -0.55
C PRO A 112 4.16 29.05 -1.80
N GLU A 113 3.50 29.05 -2.96
CA GLU A 113 4.09 29.59 -4.18
C GLU A 113 4.38 31.07 -3.92
N CYS A 114 5.66 31.43 -3.91
CA CYS A 114 6.08 32.82 -3.79
C CYS A 114 5.83 33.48 -5.17
N PHE A 115 4.67 34.11 -5.33
CA PHE A 115 4.35 34.98 -6.47
C PHE A 115 4.84 36.41 -6.23
#